data_AF-A0A7Z9GGR5-F1
#
_entry.id   AF-A0A7Z9GGR5-F1
#
_cell.length_a   1.000
_cell.length_b   1.000
_cell.length_c   1.000
_cell.angle_alpha   90.00
_cell.angle_beta   90.00
_cell.angle_gamma   90.00
#
_symmetry.space_group_name_H-M   'P 1'
#
loop_
_entity.id
_entity.type
_entity.pdbx_description
1 polymer ?
#
loop_
_entity_poly.entity_id
_entity_poly.type
_entity_poly.pdbx_seq_one_letter_code
_entity_poly.pdbx_strand_id
1 'polypeptide(L)'
;MDDNPLLSDMEARYFNIQVQHYRDEFDFRGTQLGLFMENNGKHMVNKKEYFDNWAREHLSTKDFGQNQLFILSAEEKEISKGFDAIIVSWSEKKITDKRKQQLIRKLRKFRRVSESEQTPF
;
A
#
# COMPACT_ATOMS: atom_id res chain seq x y z
N MET A 1 13.79 -7.41 5.96
CA MET A 1 13.07 -6.67 4.91
C MET A 1 13.96 -5.52 4.49
N ASP A 2 14.12 -5.30 3.18
CA ASP A 2 14.95 -4.23 2.59
C ASP A 2 14.15 -2.91 2.51
N ASP A 3 14.80 -1.75 2.69
CA ASP A 3 14.16 -0.41 2.71
C ASP A 3 13.83 0.13 1.31
N ASN A 4 14.01 -0.68 0.27
CA ASN A 4 13.63 -0.31 -1.09
C ASN A 4 12.14 0.06 -1.18
N PRO A 5 11.77 1.25 -1.68
CA PRO A 5 10.36 1.65 -1.82
C PRO A 5 9.57 0.77 -2.79
N LEU A 6 10.24 0.00 -3.65
CA LEU A 6 9.62 -0.96 -4.56
C LEU A 6 9.43 -2.32 -3.88
N LEU A 7 8.36 -3.00 -4.29
CA LEU A 7 8.13 -4.38 -3.90
C LEU A 7 9.10 -5.32 -4.62
N SER A 8 9.76 -6.18 -3.85
CA SER A 8 10.49 -7.34 -4.36
C SER A 8 9.52 -8.38 -4.95
N ASP A 9 10.03 -9.32 -5.73
CA ASP A 9 9.22 -10.36 -6.38
C ASP A 9 8.39 -11.18 -5.38
N MET A 10 8.94 -11.46 -4.20
CA MET A 10 8.23 -12.21 -3.16
C MET A 10 7.10 -11.39 -2.54
N GLU A 11 7.34 -10.12 -2.24
CA GLU A 11 6.32 -9.21 -1.69
C GLU A 11 5.21 -8.95 -2.73
N ALA A 12 5.59 -8.71 -3.98
CA ALA A 12 4.66 -8.56 -5.09
C ALA A 12 3.78 -9.81 -5.27
N ARG A 13 4.37 -11.01 -5.21
CA ARG A 13 3.64 -12.27 -5.27
C ARG A 13 2.65 -12.41 -4.12
N TYR A 14 3.04 -12.02 -2.90
CA TYR A 14 2.14 -12.00 -1.74
C TYR A 14 0.92 -11.12 -1.99
N PHE A 15 1.11 -9.86 -2.42
CA PHE A 15 -0.01 -8.96 -2.70
C PHE A 15 -0.86 -9.42 -3.90
N ASN A 16 -0.24 -9.94 -4.95
CA ASN A 16 -0.96 -10.52 -6.09
C ASN A 16 -1.93 -11.64 -5.67
N ILE A 17 -1.57 -12.45 -4.66
CA ILE A 17 -2.44 -13.48 -4.08
C ILE A 17 -3.52 -12.83 -3.20
N GLN A 18 -3.13 -11.92 -2.32
CA GLN A 18 -4.02 -11.25 -1.36
C GLN A 18 -5.20 -10.56 -2.03
N VAL A 19 -4.97 -9.87 -3.16
CA VAL A 19 -6.00 -9.12 -3.89
C VAL A 19 -6.35 -9.76 -5.23
N GLN A 20 -6.14 -11.06 -5.38
CA GLN A 20 -6.35 -11.77 -6.66
C GLN A 20 -7.74 -11.53 -7.29
N HIS A 21 -8.77 -11.36 -6.46
CA HIS A 21 -10.15 -11.14 -6.91
C HIS A 21 -10.45 -9.68 -7.30
N TYR A 22 -9.53 -8.75 -7.00
CA TYR A 22 -9.71 -7.30 -7.21
C TYR A 22 -8.70 -6.69 -8.16
N ARG A 23 -7.58 -7.37 -8.43
CA ARG A 23 -6.46 -6.81 -9.20
C ARG A 23 -6.60 -6.92 -10.72
N ASP A 24 -7.53 -7.74 -11.21
CA ASP A 24 -7.64 -8.05 -12.64
C ASP A 24 -6.27 -8.48 -13.21
N GLU A 25 -5.74 -7.80 -14.23
CA GLU A 25 -4.42 -8.08 -14.81
C GLU A 25 -3.25 -7.35 -14.09
N PHE A 26 -3.52 -6.48 -13.11
CA PHE A 26 -2.49 -5.66 -12.46
C PHE A 26 -1.49 -6.50 -11.65
N ASP A 27 -0.20 -6.25 -11.88
CA ASP A 27 0.90 -6.95 -11.22
C ASP A 27 1.72 -6.01 -10.33
N PHE A 28 1.91 -6.40 -9.06
CA PHE A 28 2.67 -5.62 -8.09
C PHE A 28 4.20 -5.67 -8.26
N ARG A 29 4.74 -6.45 -9.19
CA ARG A 29 6.21 -6.55 -9.39
C ARG A 29 6.82 -5.19 -9.71
N GLY A 30 7.81 -4.77 -8.90
CA GLY A 30 8.49 -3.48 -9.07
C GLY A 30 7.61 -2.26 -8.86
N THR A 31 6.44 -2.43 -8.24
CA THR A 31 5.53 -1.32 -7.96
C THR A 31 5.81 -0.67 -6.61
N GLN A 32 5.54 0.64 -6.52
CA GLN A 32 5.54 1.35 -5.25
C GLN A 32 4.13 1.35 -4.66
N LEU A 33 3.95 0.62 -3.57
CA LEU A 33 2.64 0.35 -2.98
C LEU A 33 2.38 1.18 -1.71
N GLY A 34 1.23 1.85 -1.68
CA GLY A 34 0.74 2.55 -0.49
C GLY A 34 -0.10 1.64 0.39
N LEU A 35 0.28 1.46 1.64
CA LEU A 35 -0.43 0.60 2.58
C LEU A 35 -1.12 1.45 3.65
N PHE A 36 -2.45 1.33 3.73
CA PHE A 36 -3.25 1.95 4.78
C PHE A 36 -4.00 0.91 5.58
N MET A 37 -3.95 1.08 6.90
CA MET A 37 -4.62 0.23 7.88
C MET A 37 -5.81 0.97 8.49
N GLU A 38 -6.69 0.17 9.11
CA GLU A 38 -7.91 0.59 9.81
C GLU A 38 -9.00 1.16 8.90
N ASN A 39 -10.19 1.35 9.47
CA ASN A 39 -11.36 1.86 8.78
C ASN A 39 -11.05 3.21 8.10
N ASN A 40 -11.39 3.32 6.81
CA ASN A 40 -11.09 4.47 5.95
C ASN A 40 -9.60 4.80 5.76
N GLY A 41 -8.66 3.88 6.00
CA GLY A 41 -7.23 4.12 5.80
C GLY A 41 -6.71 5.27 6.67
N LYS A 42 -7.02 5.19 7.97
CA LYS A 42 -6.66 6.23 8.93
C LYS A 42 -5.16 6.27 9.13
N HIS A 43 -4.55 5.10 9.27
CA HIS A 43 -3.14 4.91 9.51
C HIS A 43 -2.43 4.47 8.22
N MET A 44 -1.29 5.06 7.92
CA MET A 44 -0.44 4.64 6.80
C MET A 44 0.77 3.93 7.40
N VAL A 45 1.15 2.80 6.80
CA VAL A 45 2.28 1.99 7.26
C VAL A 45 3.26 1.79 6.13
N ASN A 46 4.54 1.61 6.44
CA ASN A 46 5.51 1.15 5.45
C ASN A 46 5.41 -0.37 5.26
N LYS A 47 6.05 -0.89 4.21
CA LYS A 47 6.03 -2.32 3.91
C LYS A 47 6.64 -3.16 5.03
N LYS A 48 7.72 -2.70 5.67
CA LYS A 48 8.40 -3.43 6.75
C LYS A 48 7.46 -3.61 7.94
N GLU A 49 6.84 -2.53 8.41
CA GLU A 49 5.80 -2.56 9.43
C GLU A 49 4.64 -3.48 9.02
N TYR A 50 4.28 -3.47 7.73
CA TYR A 50 3.20 -4.32 7.25
C TYR A 50 3.50 -5.80 7.42
N PHE A 51 4.66 -6.22 6.95
CA PHE A 51 5.08 -7.61 6.98
C PHE A 51 5.43 -8.08 8.40
N ASP A 52 6.06 -7.23 9.20
CA ASP A 52 6.46 -7.55 10.57
C ASP A 52 5.24 -7.78 11.48
N ASN A 53 4.17 -6.99 11.30
CA ASN A 53 3.01 -7.01 12.20
C ASN A 53 1.84 -7.87 11.68
N TRP A 54 1.56 -7.89 10.38
CA TRP A 54 0.31 -8.49 9.86
C TRP A 54 0.49 -9.65 8.89
N ALA A 55 1.55 -9.66 8.07
CA ALA A 55 1.69 -10.71 7.06
C ALA A 55 1.82 -12.12 7.65
N ARG A 56 2.47 -12.27 8.82
CA ARG A 56 2.58 -13.56 9.49
C ARG A 56 1.22 -14.11 9.91
N GLU A 57 0.35 -13.24 10.43
CA GLU A 57 -1.00 -13.63 10.85
C GLU A 57 -1.86 -14.01 9.64
N HIS A 58 -1.87 -13.19 8.59
CA HIS A 58 -2.62 -13.49 7.36
C HIS A 58 -2.20 -14.81 6.70
N LEU A 59 -0.91 -15.12 6.70
CA LEU A 59 -0.41 -16.40 6.17
C LEU A 59 -0.86 -17.59 7.00
N SER A 60 -0.96 -17.42 8.32
CA SER A 60 -1.37 -18.50 9.24
C SER A 60 -2.88 -18.76 9.18
N THR A 61 -3.70 -17.72 9.07
CA THR A 61 -5.17 -17.84 9.07
C THR A 61 -5.75 -18.03 7.67
N LYS A 62 -4.98 -17.69 6.63
CA LYS A 62 -5.46 -17.51 5.24
C LYS A 62 -6.62 -16.50 5.13
N ASP A 63 -6.80 -15.67 6.15
CA ASP A 63 -7.74 -14.57 6.14
C ASP A 63 -6.96 -13.28 5.98
N PHE A 64 -7.17 -12.63 4.84
CA PHE A 64 -6.52 -11.36 4.51
C PHE A 64 -7.38 -10.16 4.93
N GLY A 65 -8.56 -10.38 5.51
CA GLY A 65 -9.53 -9.36 5.86
C GLY A 65 -10.14 -8.66 4.65
N GLN A 66 -10.95 -7.63 4.92
CA GLN A 66 -11.53 -6.79 3.88
C GLN A 66 -10.50 -5.80 3.35
N ASN A 67 -9.97 -6.07 2.16
CA ASN A 67 -9.03 -5.21 1.46
C ASN A 67 -9.71 -4.50 0.29
N GLN A 68 -9.39 -3.23 0.10
CA GLN A 68 -9.79 -2.46 -1.07
C GLN A 68 -8.54 -2.02 -1.83
N LEU A 69 -8.46 -2.43 -3.09
CA LEU A 69 -7.37 -2.06 -4.00
C LEU A 69 -7.76 -0.85 -4.85
N PHE A 70 -6.86 0.11 -4.94
CA PHE A 70 -6.96 1.24 -5.85
C PHE A 70 -5.69 1.34 -6.68
N ILE A 71 -5.78 1.03 -7.97
CA ILE A 71 -4.72 1.29 -8.94
C ILE A 71 -4.77 2.78 -9.27
N LEU A 72 -3.61 3.45 -9.22
CA LEU A 72 -3.51 4.88 -9.45
C LEU A 72 -3.34 5.16 -10.94
N SER A 73 -4.06 6.16 -11.45
CA SER A 73 -3.82 6.68 -12.79
C SER A 73 -2.45 7.39 -12.88
N ALA A 74 -1.99 7.70 -14.09
CA ALA A 74 -0.74 8.44 -14.28
C ALA A 74 -0.74 9.79 -13.52
N GLU A 75 -1.88 10.49 -13.52
CA GLU A 75 -2.06 11.75 -12.77
C GLU A 75 -2.01 11.53 -11.26
N GLU A 76 -2.68 10.49 -10.75
CA GLU A 76 -2.68 10.16 -9.32
C GLU A 76 -1.29 9.68 -8.84
N LYS A 77 -0.55 8.96 -9.68
CA LYS A 77 0.85 8.57 -9.45
C LYS A 77 1.75 9.81 -9.34
N GLU A 78 1.55 10.81 -10.19
CA GLU A 78 2.29 12.07 -10.09
C GLU A 78 2.00 12.80 -8.77
N ILE A 79 0.73 12.92 -8.39
CA ILE A 79 0.31 13.57 -7.14
C ILE A 79 0.87 12.85 -5.91
N SER A 80 0.86 11.51 -5.91
CA SER A 80 1.37 10.69 -4.82
C SER A 80 2.89 10.62 -4.75
N LYS A 81 3.62 11.20 -5.73
CA LYS A 81 5.08 11.07 -5.89
C LYS A 81 5.51 9.63 -6.17
N GLY A 82 4.89 8.98 -7.14
CA GLY A 82 5.40 7.73 -7.74
C GLY A 82 4.73 6.44 -7.27
N PHE A 83 3.71 6.49 -6.41
CA PHE A 83 2.98 5.29 -6.03
C PHE A 83 2.10 4.78 -7.18
N ASP A 84 2.11 3.47 -7.41
CA ASP A 84 1.35 2.80 -8.47
C ASP A 84 -0.04 2.36 -7.99
N ALA A 85 -0.15 1.99 -6.72
CA ALA A 85 -1.37 1.45 -6.14
C ALA A 85 -1.49 1.76 -4.65
N ILE A 86 -2.71 1.62 -4.13
CA ILE A 86 -3.05 1.72 -2.72
C ILE A 86 -3.84 0.49 -2.30
N ILE A 87 -3.44 -0.14 -1.20
CA ILE A 87 -4.28 -1.11 -0.50
C ILE A 87 -4.75 -0.49 0.82
N VAL A 88 -6.06 -0.54 1.03
CA VAL A 88 -6.67 -0.21 2.32
C VAL A 88 -7.17 -1.49 2.97
N SER A 89 -6.52 -1.89 4.06
CA SER A 89 -6.86 -3.08 4.83
C SER A 89 -7.80 -2.76 5.99
N TRP A 90 -8.69 -3.72 6.30
CA TRP A 90 -9.67 -3.66 7.39
C TRP A 90 -10.61 -2.46 7.30
N SER A 91 -10.98 -2.08 6.07
CA SER A 91 -11.98 -1.03 5.84
C SER A 91 -13.33 -1.63 5.54
N GLU A 92 -14.17 -1.70 6.57
CA GLU A 92 -15.58 -2.14 6.46
C GLU A 92 -16.39 -1.23 5.54
N LYS A 93 -16.01 0.05 5.45
CA LYS A 93 -16.67 1.02 4.58
C LYS A 93 -15.96 1.11 3.24
N LYS A 94 -16.74 1.13 2.16
CA LYS A 94 -16.24 1.45 0.82
C LYS A 94 -15.59 2.84 0.83
N ILE A 95 -14.37 2.93 0.30
CA ILE A 95 -13.67 4.20 0.15
C ILE A 95 -14.33 4.99 -0.98
N THR A 96 -14.76 6.21 -0.68
CA THR A 96 -15.28 7.14 -1.68
C THR A 96 -14.15 7.80 -2.47
N ASP A 97 -14.42 8.31 -3.67
CA ASP A 97 -13.41 9.02 -4.47
C ASP A 97 -12.77 10.19 -3.72
N LYS A 98 -13.59 10.95 -2.97
CA LYS A 98 -13.09 12.03 -2.11
C LYS A 98 -12.08 11.51 -1.08
N ARG A 99 -12.32 10.33 -0.51
CA ARG A 99 -11.39 9.71 0.44
C ARG A 99 -10.16 9.15 -0.26
N LYS A 100 -10.28 8.48 -1.41
CA LYS A 100 -9.15 8.05 -2.25
C LYS A 100 -8.20 9.23 -2.51
N GLN A 101 -8.75 10.38 -2.94
CA GLN A 101 -7.97 11.60 -3.18
C GLN A 101 -7.27 12.15 -1.92
N GLN A 102 -7.85 11.94 -0.72
CA GLN A 102 -7.16 12.28 0.53
C GLN A 102 -6.00 11.31 0.82
N LEU A 103 -6.18 10.02 0.57
CA LEU A 103 -5.14 9.00 0.75
C LEU A 103 -3.94 9.26 -0.17
N ILE A 104 -4.20 9.55 -1.46
CA ILE A 104 -3.15 9.94 -2.43
C ILE A 104 -2.35 11.14 -1.92
N ARG A 105 -3.02 12.16 -1.38
CA ARG A 105 -2.33 13.34 -0.79
C ARG A 105 -1.54 13.00 0.47
N LYS A 106 -1.94 11.99 1.25
CA LYS A 106 -1.18 11.50 2.41
C LYS A 106 0.11 10.81 1.97
N LEU A 107 0.08 10.00 0.91
CA LEU A 107 1.28 9.33 0.36
C LEU A 107 2.41 10.33 0.07
N ARG A 108 2.05 11.46 -0.56
CA ARG A 108 2.98 12.56 -0.84
C ARG A 108 3.69 13.10 0.41
N LYS A 109 2.99 13.17 1.55
CA LYS A 109 3.56 13.66 2.82
C LYS A 109 4.43 12.61 3.48
N PHE A 110 4.02 11.35 3.42
CA PHE A 110 4.76 10.23 3.99
C PHE A 110 6.14 10.07 3.35
N ARG A 111 6.22 10.13 2.02
CA ARG A 111 7.50 10.06 1.30
C ARG A 111 8.48 11.17 1.71
N ARG A 112 7.99 12.38 1.99
CA ARG A 112 8.86 13.48 2.45
C ARG A 112 9.54 13.18 3.78
N VAL A 113 8.87 12.46 4.69
CA VAL A 113 9.44 12.10 6.00
C VAL A 113 10.55 11.06 5.82
N SER A 114 10.30 10.01 5.04
CA SER A 114 11.28 8.97 4.75
C SER A 114 12.51 9.47 3.98
N GLU A 115 12.37 10.47 3.11
CA GLU A 115 13.51 11.12 2.43
C GLU A 115 14.28 12.09 3.35
N SER A 116 13.61 12.74 4.33
CA SER A 116 14.26 13.66 5.27
C SER A 116 15.04 13.00 6.40
N GLU A 117 14.82 11.72 6.66
CA GLU A 117 15.59 10.93 7.65
C GLU A 117 16.89 10.34 7.04
N GLN A 118 17.17 10.60 5.76
CA GLN A 118 18.39 10.19 5.05
C GLN A 118 19.36 11.35 4.81
N THR A 119 19.60 12.21 5.81
CA THR A 119 20.78 13.09 5.83
C THR A 119 21.92 12.38 6.56
N PRO A 120 22.99 11.95 5.88
CA PRO A 120 24.21 11.55 6.57
C PRO A 120 24.96 12.82 6.99
N PHE A 121 25.27 12.92 8.28
CA PHE A 121 26.45 13.65 8.73
C PHE A 121 27.63 12.70 8.77
#